data_AF-A0A212LYK9-F1
#
_entry.id   AF-A0A212LYK9-F1
#
_cell.length_a   1.000
_cell.length_b   1.000
_cell.length_c   1.000
_cell.angle_alpha   90.00
_cell.angle_beta   90.00
_cell.angle_gamma   90.00
#
_symmetry.space_group_name_H-M   'P 1'
#
loop_
_entity.id
_entity.type
_entity.pdbx_description
1 polymer ?
#
loop_
_entity_poly.entity_id
_entity_poly.type
_entity_poly.pdbx_seq_one_letter_code
_entity_poly.pdbx_strand_id
1 'polypeptide(L)'
;MDIVGSNKNLMRRIVRAIDKAIVDDVPEYLREHHKETNNAIIQYRGDCINDNLRKLVVGGDVELVPFKRCAWQGRLIVDRSEKITYTIANQKTLRSIPKKWRSKPHFLQSILYIENGGYEATVKQMPLLDSLPFEEEDLENDYNAIVAGLINPSEGYRHYVISYDAEGNELKDVQVEFLDKDFNTIEAASLNEYIKPDFSRLTDVELVDEIPENETDGESKGLVAIKSGLRPKLREIQKQA
;
A
#
# COMPACT_ATOMS: atom_id res chain seq x y z
N MET A 1 -1.71 0.96 -21.74
CA MET A 1 -2.90 0.09 -21.94
C MET A 1 -3.95 0.69 -21.02
N ASP A 2 -5.19 0.99 -21.40
CA ASP A 2 -6.04 1.82 -20.51
C ASP A 2 -6.51 1.03 -19.27
N ILE A 3 -5.66 0.97 -18.24
CA ILE A 3 -5.82 0.18 -17.00
C ILE A 3 -7.15 0.48 -16.32
N VAL A 4 -7.61 1.72 -16.42
CA VAL A 4 -8.81 2.22 -15.74
C VAL A 4 -10.02 2.21 -16.68
N GLY A 5 -9.81 2.39 -17.99
CA GLY A 5 -10.86 2.54 -18.99
C GLY A 5 -11.91 1.42 -18.99
N SER A 6 -11.47 0.16 -18.95
CA SER A 6 -12.37 -1.01 -19.08
C SER A 6 -13.07 -1.42 -17.78
N ASN A 7 -12.60 -1.01 -16.60
CA ASN A 7 -13.10 -1.54 -15.32
C ASN A 7 -13.44 -0.48 -14.26
N LYS A 8 -13.90 0.69 -14.70
CA LYS A 8 -14.24 1.83 -13.82
C LYS A 8 -15.20 1.48 -12.68
N ASN A 9 -16.20 0.65 -12.95
CA ASN A 9 -17.17 0.25 -11.92
C ASN A 9 -16.51 -0.58 -10.82
N LEU A 10 -15.66 -1.55 -11.19
CA LEU A 10 -14.89 -2.36 -10.26
C LEU A 10 -13.94 -1.47 -9.44
N MET A 11 -13.17 -0.61 -10.10
CA MET A 11 -12.24 0.31 -9.42
C MET A 11 -12.96 1.19 -8.41
N ARG A 12 -14.10 1.79 -8.78
CA ARG A 12 -14.94 2.57 -7.86
C ARG A 12 -15.41 1.76 -6.65
N ARG A 13 -15.81 0.50 -6.83
CA ARG A 13 -16.24 -0.38 -5.74
C ARG A 13 -15.08 -0.74 -4.82
N ILE A 14 -13.89 -0.97 -5.37
CA ILE A 14 -12.67 -1.25 -4.59
C ILE A 14 -12.25 -0.02 -3.78
N VAL A 15 -12.18 1.16 -4.41
CA VAL A 15 -11.86 2.42 -3.70
C VAL A 15 -12.85 2.65 -2.57
N ARG A 16 -14.14 2.47 -2.82
CA ARG A 16 -15.17 2.58 -1.77
C ARG A 16 -14.97 1.58 -0.62
N ALA A 17 -14.51 0.36 -0.90
CA ALA A 17 -14.22 -0.62 0.14
C ALA A 17 -13.04 -0.22 1.03
N ILE A 18 -12.00 0.38 0.43
CA ILE A 18 -10.83 0.92 1.12
C ILE A 18 -11.23 2.16 1.95
N ASP A 19 -11.93 3.10 1.31
CA ASP A 19 -12.39 4.36 1.91
C ASP A 19 -13.27 4.09 3.14
N LYS A 20 -14.29 3.24 3.00
CA LYS A 20 -15.18 2.86 4.13
C LYS A 20 -14.38 2.28 5.31
N ALA A 21 -13.38 1.45 5.03
CA ALA A 21 -12.57 0.85 6.10
C ALA A 21 -11.77 1.91 6.88
N ILE A 22 -11.26 2.93 6.20
CA ILE A 22 -10.40 3.96 6.79
C ILE A 22 -11.22 5.08 7.46
N VAL A 23 -12.29 5.51 6.82
CA VAL A 23 -13.08 6.68 7.24
C VAL A 23 -14.17 6.30 8.24
N ASP A 24 -14.78 5.12 8.10
CA ASP A 24 -15.91 4.70 8.92
C ASP A 24 -15.52 3.57 9.90
N ASP A 25 -15.08 2.41 9.39
CA ASP A 25 -15.01 1.17 10.20
C ASP A 25 -13.93 1.24 11.29
N VAL A 26 -12.71 1.67 10.94
CA VAL A 26 -11.60 1.78 11.91
C VAL A 26 -11.90 2.86 12.98
N PRO A 27 -12.39 4.07 12.63
CA PRO A 27 -12.77 5.07 13.62
C PRO A 27 -13.94 4.64 14.51
N GLU A 28 -14.94 3.96 13.95
CA GLU A 28 -16.06 3.39 14.72
C GLU A 28 -15.57 2.39 15.75
N TYR A 29 -14.72 1.45 15.34
CA TYR A 29 -14.10 0.48 16.24
C TYR A 29 -13.31 1.15 17.38
N LEU A 30 -12.54 2.21 17.09
CA LEU A 30 -11.78 2.93 18.11
C LEU A 30 -12.69 3.61 19.14
N ARG A 31 -13.81 4.20 18.70
CA ARG A 31 -14.79 4.83 19.58
C ARG A 31 -15.50 3.80 20.47
N GLU A 32 -15.85 2.64 19.92
CA GLU A 32 -16.57 1.58 20.64
C GLU A 32 -15.68 0.76 21.56
N HIS A 33 -14.40 0.62 21.22
CA HIS A 33 -13.48 -0.32 21.85
C HIS A 33 -12.18 0.33 22.31
N HIS A 34 -12.26 1.51 22.93
CA HIS A 34 -11.09 2.22 23.46
C HIS A 34 -10.20 1.29 24.32
N LYS A 35 -8.98 1.03 23.85
CA LYS A 35 -7.92 0.30 24.57
C LYS A 35 -6.74 1.22 24.81
N GLU A 36 -5.95 0.89 25.83
CA GLU A 36 -4.74 1.62 26.20
C GLU A 36 -3.68 1.69 25.07
N THR A 37 -3.59 0.67 24.20
CA THR A 37 -2.53 0.59 23.17
C THR A 37 -3.03 0.48 21.74
N ASN A 38 -4.26 0.01 21.52
CA ASN A 38 -4.87 -0.18 20.18
C ASN A 38 -3.99 -0.96 19.16
N ASN A 39 -3.09 -1.84 19.62
CA ASN A 39 -2.14 -2.57 18.78
C ASN A 39 -2.80 -3.41 17.65
N ALA A 40 -4.05 -3.82 17.83
CA ALA A 40 -4.80 -4.59 16.84
C ALA A 40 -5.13 -3.78 15.57
N ILE A 41 -5.15 -2.44 15.64
CA ILE A 41 -5.58 -1.54 14.55
C ILE A 41 -4.80 -1.80 13.26
N ILE A 42 -3.51 -2.09 13.37
CA ILE A 42 -2.62 -2.34 12.23
C ILE A 42 -3.17 -3.47 11.34
N GLN A 43 -3.66 -4.54 11.94
CA GLN A 43 -4.24 -5.69 11.21
C GLN A 43 -5.73 -5.48 10.95
N TYR A 44 -6.44 -4.87 11.91
CA TYR A 44 -7.89 -4.64 11.83
C TYR A 44 -8.30 -3.82 10.61
N ARG A 45 -7.49 -2.83 10.21
CA ARG A 45 -7.73 -2.09 8.95
C ARG A 45 -7.79 -3.03 7.75
N GLY A 46 -6.86 -3.99 7.65
CA GLY A 46 -6.84 -4.99 6.59
C GLY A 46 -8.07 -5.88 6.62
N ASP A 47 -8.53 -6.28 7.81
CA ASP A 47 -9.75 -7.06 7.98
C ASP A 47 -11.00 -6.30 7.52
N CYS A 48 -11.12 -5.02 7.89
CA CYS A 48 -12.22 -4.15 7.44
C CYS A 48 -12.24 -4.01 5.91
N ILE A 49 -11.07 -3.78 5.29
CA ILE A 49 -10.94 -3.73 3.82
C ILE A 49 -11.42 -5.05 3.21
N ASN A 50 -10.95 -6.19 3.71
CA ASN A 50 -11.31 -7.51 3.20
C ASN A 50 -12.82 -7.81 3.33
N ASP A 51 -13.43 -7.43 4.44
CA ASP A 51 -14.87 -7.57 4.64
C ASP A 51 -15.68 -6.66 3.69
N ASN A 52 -15.22 -5.43 3.50
CA ASN A 52 -15.84 -4.51 2.57
C ASN A 52 -15.68 -4.97 1.11
N LEU A 53 -14.54 -5.55 0.74
CA LEU A 53 -14.38 -6.17 -0.58
C LEU A 53 -15.40 -7.29 -0.80
N ARG A 54 -15.60 -8.16 0.20
CA ARG A 54 -16.59 -9.23 0.09
C ARG A 54 -18.01 -8.69 -0.09
N LYS A 55 -18.37 -7.61 0.61
CA LYS A 55 -19.71 -7.01 0.56
C LYS A 55 -19.94 -6.15 -0.69
N LEU A 56 -18.92 -5.40 -1.10
CA LEU A 56 -19.05 -4.33 -2.09
C LEU A 56 -18.45 -4.68 -3.43
N VAL A 57 -17.48 -5.60 -3.54
CA VAL A 57 -16.69 -5.87 -4.77
C VAL A 57 -16.98 -7.24 -5.39
N VAL A 58 -17.27 -8.26 -4.59
CA VAL A 58 -17.64 -9.59 -5.12
C VAL A 58 -18.98 -9.53 -5.86
N GLY A 59 -19.07 -10.23 -6.98
CA GLY A 59 -20.30 -10.35 -7.78
C GLY A 59 -20.01 -10.45 -9.28
N GLY A 60 -20.90 -11.14 -10.01
CA GLY A 60 -20.65 -11.46 -11.42
C GLY A 60 -19.41 -12.33 -11.57
N ASP A 61 -18.49 -11.92 -12.44
CA ASP A 61 -17.22 -12.60 -12.71
C ASP A 61 -16.09 -12.21 -11.74
N VAL A 62 -16.40 -11.43 -10.70
CA VAL A 62 -15.41 -10.97 -9.70
C VAL A 62 -15.54 -11.77 -8.41
N GLU A 63 -14.45 -12.46 -8.05
CA GLU A 63 -14.33 -13.32 -6.88
C GLU A 63 -13.28 -12.80 -5.88
N LEU A 64 -13.35 -13.30 -4.65
CA LEU A 64 -12.37 -13.01 -3.60
C LEU A 64 -11.75 -14.31 -3.08
N VAL A 65 -10.55 -14.62 -3.56
CA VAL A 65 -9.82 -15.86 -3.28
C VAL A 65 -9.07 -15.73 -1.95
N PRO A 66 -9.33 -16.61 -0.96
CA PRO A 66 -8.62 -16.60 0.31
C PRO A 66 -7.28 -17.34 0.19
N PHE A 67 -6.23 -16.81 0.85
CA PHE A 67 -4.97 -17.52 1.02
C PHE A 67 -4.42 -17.34 2.43
N LYS A 68 -3.60 -18.28 2.90
CA LYS A 68 -3.05 -18.27 4.26
C LYS A 68 -1.52 -18.17 4.25
N ARG A 69 -0.96 -17.32 5.09
CA ARG A 69 0.48 -17.16 5.32
C ARG A 69 0.79 -17.23 6.81
N CYS A 70 1.24 -18.39 7.28
CA CYS A 70 1.57 -18.60 8.69
C CYS A 70 0.41 -18.14 9.62
N ALA A 71 0.56 -16.97 10.24
CA ALA A 71 -0.40 -16.35 11.16
C ALA A 71 -1.39 -15.36 10.51
N TRP A 72 -1.25 -15.08 9.21
CA TRP A 72 -2.07 -14.09 8.48
C TRP A 72 -2.91 -14.75 7.39
N GLN A 73 -4.07 -14.14 7.07
CA GLN A 73 -4.91 -14.51 5.94
C GLN A 73 -5.04 -13.34 4.98
N GLY A 74 -4.75 -13.59 3.71
CA GLY A 74 -4.91 -12.63 2.64
C GLY A 74 -6.16 -12.90 1.81
N ARG A 75 -6.49 -11.91 0.98
CA ARG A 75 -7.55 -11.98 -0.03
C ARG A 75 -7.00 -11.44 -1.35
N LEU A 76 -7.21 -12.20 -2.41
CA LEU A 76 -6.87 -11.84 -3.79
C LEU A 76 -8.19 -11.61 -4.54
N ILE A 77 -8.36 -10.44 -5.13
CA ILE A 77 -9.52 -10.16 -5.99
C ILE A 77 -9.21 -10.78 -7.35
N VAL A 78 -10.16 -11.51 -7.92
CA VAL A 78 -10.00 -12.16 -9.23
C VAL A 78 -11.14 -11.76 -10.13
N ASP A 79 -10.85 -11.04 -11.19
CA ASP A 79 -11.76 -10.78 -12.31
C ASP A 79 -11.55 -11.85 -13.37
N ARG A 80 -12.52 -12.78 -13.47
CA ARG A 80 -12.47 -13.90 -14.42
C ARG A 80 -12.72 -13.46 -15.86
N SER A 81 -13.44 -12.35 -16.05
CA SER A 81 -13.83 -11.87 -17.38
C SER A 81 -12.62 -11.29 -18.13
N GLU A 82 -11.84 -10.44 -17.45
CA GLU A 82 -10.65 -9.78 -18.00
C GLU A 82 -9.36 -10.54 -17.71
N LYS A 83 -9.43 -11.62 -16.91
CA LYS A 83 -8.29 -12.38 -16.39
C LYS A 83 -7.30 -11.49 -15.66
N ILE A 84 -7.81 -10.73 -14.70
CA ILE A 84 -7.02 -9.81 -13.89
C ILE A 84 -7.13 -10.20 -12.43
N THR A 85 -6.01 -10.20 -11.72
CA THR A 85 -6.00 -10.33 -10.27
C THR A 85 -5.57 -9.01 -9.63
N TYR A 86 -6.13 -8.69 -8.48
CA TYR A 86 -5.79 -7.48 -7.71
C TYR A 86 -5.45 -7.80 -6.27
N THR A 87 -4.38 -7.19 -5.76
CA THR A 87 -4.12 -7.10 -4.32
C THR A 87 -4.24 -5.65 -3.85
N ILE A 88 -4.51 -5.47 -2.56
CA ILE A 88 -4.53 -4.16 -1.92
C ILE A 88 -3.34 -4.06 -0.98
N ALA A 89 -2.58 -2.98 -1.08
CA ALA A 89 -1.44 -2.73 -0.21
C ALA A 89 -1.37 -1.26 0.20
N ASN A 90 -0.87 -0.99 1.41
CA ASN A 90 -0.46 0.38 1.72
C ASN A 90 0.80 0.74 0.91
N GLN A 91 0.91 1.96 0.41
CA GLN A 91 2.05 2.41 -0.40
C GLN A 91 3.41 2.25 0.31
N LYS A 92 3.48 2.58 1.61
CA LYS A 92 4.71 2.40 2.41
C LYS A 92 5.06 0.92 2.50
N THR A 93 4.07 0.05 2.71
CA THR A 93 4.28 -1.40 2.72
C THR A 93 4.79 -1.89 1.37
N LEU A 94 4.12 -1.54 0.26
CA LEU A 94 4.46 -1.94 -1.10
C LEU A 94 5.92 -1.58 -1.44
N ARG A 95 6.31 -0.32 -1.25
CA ARG A 95 7.68 0.18 -1.49
C ARG A 95 8.74 -0.46 -0.58
N SER A 96 8.33 -0.98 0.57
CA SER A 96 9.24 -1.68 1.49
C SER A 96 9.48 -3.14 1.10
N ILE A 97 8.64 -3.74 0.24
CA ILE A 97 8.71 -5.16 -0.07
C ILE A 97 10.08 -5.56 -0.64
N PRO A 98 10.56 -4.97 -1.75
CA PRO A 98 11.83 -5.39 -2.36
C PRO A 98 13.06 -5.09 -1.50
N LYS A 99 12.95 -4.19 -0.51
CA LYS A 99 14.07 -3.73 0.34
C LYS A 99 14.33 -4.61 1.55
N LYS A 100 13.40 -5.50 1.90
CA LYS A 100 13.49 -6.32 3.13
C LYS A 100 14.08 -7.69 2.81
N TRP A 101 15.10 -8.07 3.59
CA TRP A 101 15.64 -9.42 3.58
C TRP A 101 14.67 -10.37 4.28
N ARG A 102 14.37 -11.53 3.67
CA ARG A 102 13.41 -12.51 4.17
C ARG A 102 13.91 -13.93 3.90
N SER A 103 13.51 -14.87 4.76
CA SER A 103 13.76 -16.30 4.54
C SER A 103 12.76 -16.97 3.60
N LYS A 104 11.63 -16.30 3.29
CA LYS A 104 10.61 -16.74 2.35
C LYS A 104 10.17 -15.58 1.47
N PRO A 105 9.78 -15.83 0.22
CA PRO A 105 9.27 -14.79 -0.65
C PRO A 105 8.03 -14.15 -0.04
N HIS A 106 7.93 -12.83 -0.21
CA HIS A 106 6.67 -12.14 0.02
C HIS A 106 5.66 -12.63 -1.02
N PHE A 107 4.38 -12.77 -0.65
CA PHE A 107 3.37 -13.31 -1.56
C PHE A 107 3.30 -12.54 -2.90
N LEU A 108 3.46 -11.23 -2.83
CA LEU A 108 3.45 -10.38 -4.02
C LEU A 108 4.67 -10.62 -4.93
N GLN A 109 5.83 -11.05 -4.40
CA GLN A 109 6.98 -11.42 -5.23
C GLN A 109 6.63 -12.62 -6.12
N SER A 110 6.03 -13.65 -5.55
CA SER A 110 5.64 -14.87 -6.27
C SER A 110 4.52 -14.61 -7.27
N ILE A 111 3.53 -13.79 -6.91
CA ILE A 111 2.44 -13.40 -7.84
C ILE A 111 3.00 -12.60 -9.01
N LEU A 112 3.83 -11.57 -8.77
CA LEU A 112 4.39 -10.76 -9.85
C LEU A 112 5.36 -11.57 -10.74
N TYR A 113 6.11 -12.50 -10.16
CA TYR A 113 6.99 -13.39 -10.93
C TYR A 113 6.20 -14.27 -11.91
N ILE A 114 5.07 -14.85 -11.49
CA ILE A 114 4.27 -15.77 -12.32
C ILE A 114 3.34 -15.01 -13.28
N GLU A 115 2.51 -14.08 -12.76
CA GLU A 115 1.49 -13.41 -13.57
C GLU A 115 2.08 -12.28 -14.43
N ASN A 116 3.12 -11.61 -13.94
CA ASN A 116 3.74 -10.46 -14.62
C ASN A 116 5.16 -10.74 -15.15
N GLY A 117 5.67 -11.96 -15.06
CA GLY A 117 7.05 -12.30 -15.42
C GLY A 117 7.43 -12.01 -16.88
N GLY A 118 6.45 -11.94 -17.78
CA GLY A 118 6.65 -11.57 -19.19
C GLY A 118 6.68 -10.06 -19.49
N TYR A 119 6.52 -9.20 -18.47
CA TYR A 119 6.49 -7.75 -18.63
C TYR A 119 7.67 -7.10 -17.89
N GLU A 120 8.25 -6.07 -18.51
CA GLU A 120 9.37 -5.34 -17.94
C GLU A 120 9.10 -3.84 -17.97
N ALA A 121 9.43 -3.15 -16.88
CA ALA A 121 9.38 -1.70 -16.86
C ALA A 121 10.46 -1.11 -17.77
N THR A 122 10.13 -0.02 -18.48
CA THR A 122 11.09 0.69 -19.34
C THR A 122 12.24 1.30 -18.54
N VAL A 123 11.98 1.70 -17.30
CA VAL A 123 12.97 2.25 -16.37
C VAL A 123 13.10 1.28 -15.20
N LYS A 124 14.29 0.67 -15.08
CA LYS A 124 14.65 -0.16 -13.93
C LYS A 124 15.62 0.59 -13.05
N GLN A 125 15.39 0.60 -11.74
CA GLN A 125 16.44 1.01 -10.82
C GLN A 125 17.53 -0.08 -10.84
N MET A 126 18.77 0.27 -11.20
CA MET A 126 19.88 -0.69 -11.16
C MET A 126 20.09 -1.14 -9.70
N PRO A 127 19.93 -2.43 -9.38
CA PRO A 127 20.28 -2.91 -8.07
C PRO A 127 21.80 -2.81 -7.89
N LEU A 128 22.24 -2.43 -6.69
CA LEU A 128 23.66 -2.44 -6.34
C LEU A 128 24.20 -3.88 -6.18
N LEU A 129 23.30 -4.85 -6.01
CA LEU A 129 23.60 -6.27 -5.82
C LEU A 129 22.63 -7.12 -6.65
N ASP A 130 23.17 -7.90 -7.59
CA ASP A 130 22.40 -8.86 -8.39
C ASP A 130 22.13 -10.13 -7.57
N SER A 131 21.00 -10.19 -6.87
CA SER A 131 20.38 -11.49 -6.61
C SER A 131 18.88 -11.31 -6.45
N LEU A 132 18.10 -11.96 -7.31
CA LEU A 132 16.78 -12.41 -6.90
C LEU A 132 16.99 -13.25 -5.64
N PRO A 133 16.44 -12.88 -4.47
CA PRO A 133 16.77 -13.55 -3.21
C PRO A 133 16.22 -14.97 -3.09
N PHE A 134 15.50 -15.47 -4.10
CA PHE A 134 14.80 -16.74 -4.09
C PHE A 134 14.96 -17.45 -5.44
N GLU A 135 15.04 -18.77 -5.40
CA GLU A 135 15.08 -19.61 -6.58
C GLU A 135 13.71 -19.65 -7.28
N GLU A 136 13.69 -19.97 -8.57
CA GLU A 136 12.44 -20.01 -9.36
C GLU A 136 11.46 -21.04 -8.79
N GLU A 137 11.96 -22.20 -8.36
CA GLU A 137 11.16 -23.25 -7.73
C GLU A 137 10.49 -22.79 -6.42
N ASP A 138 11.17 -21.94 -5.63
CA ASP A 138 10.59 -21.39 -4.41
C ASP A 138 9.42 -20.47 -4.73
N LEU A 139 9.55 -19.63 -5.77
CA LEU A 139 8.50 -18.70 -6.21
C LEU A 139 7.30 -19.44 -6.80
N GLU A 140 7.52 -20.47 -7.61
CA GLU A 140 6.45 -21.30 -8.18
C GLU A 140 5.69 -22.07 -7.10
N ASN A 141 6.40 -22.74 -6.19
CA ASN A 141 5.79 -23.46 -5.08
C ASN A 141 4.98 -22.54 -4.17
N ASP A 142 5.53 -21.35 -3.91
CA ASP A 142 4.88 -20.34 -3.10
C ASP A 142 3.62 -19.78 -3.77
N TYR A 143 3.66 -19.51 -5.07
CA TYR A 143 2.50 -19.11 -5.88
C TYR A 143 1.40 -20.17 -5.85
N ASN A 144 1.76 -21.43 -6.11
CA ASN A 144 0.82 -22.56 -6.09
C ASN A 144 0.12 -22.71 -4.73
N ALA A 145 0.85 -22.44 -3.63
CA ALA A 145 0.28 -22.42 -2.29
C ALA A 145 -0.66 -21.22 -2.04
N ILE A 146 -0.41 -20.06 -2.66
CA ILE A 146 -1.29 -18.89 -2.58
C ILE A 146 -2.60 -19.14 -3.31
N VAL A 147 -2.53 -19.56 -4.58
CA VAL A 147 -3.74 -19.72 -5.40
C VAL A 147 -4.48 -21.02 -5.13
N ALA A 148 -3.80 -22.03 -4.57
CA ALA A 148 -4.38 -23.33 -4.19
C ALA A 148 -5.22 -23.98 -5.32
N GLY A 149 -4.80 -23.82 -6.56
CA GLY A 149 -5.50 -24.33 -7.75
C GLY A 149 -6.74 -23.53 -8.19
N LEU A 150 -7.07 -22.43 -7.51
CA LEU A 150 -8.21 -21.56 -7.85
C LEU A 150 -7.91 -20.63 -9.04
N ILE A 151 -6.64 -20.48 -9.38
CA ILE A 151 -6.17 -19.71 -10.54
C ILE A 151 -5.17 -20.60 -11.27
N ASN A 152 -5.41 -20.84 -12.55
CA ASN A 152 -4.50 -21.59 -13.39
C ASN A 152 -3.43 -20.63 -13.96
N PRO A 153 -2.13 -20.84 -13.66
CA PRO A 153 -1.05 -20.00 -14.22
C PRO A 153 -1.08 -19.91 -15.75
N SER A 154 -1.51 -20.98 -16.43
CA SER A 154 -1.54 -21.03 -17.90
C SER A 154 -2.68 -20.23 -18.54
N GLU A 155 -3.62 -19.70 -17.76
CA GLU A 155 -4.74 -18.91 -18.29
C GLU A 155 -4.35 -17.49 -18.70
N GLY A 156 -3.15 -17.04 -18.34
CA GLY A 156 -2.59 -15.74 -18.72
C GLY A 156 -3.14 -14.58 -17.89
N TYR A 157 -3.34 -14.78 -16.59
CA TYR A 157 -3.72 -13.71 -15.67
C TYR A 157 -2.62 -12.65 -15.57
N ARG A 158 -3.04 -11.42 -15.30
CA ARG A 158 -2.14 -10.31 -14.99
C ARG A 158 -2.47 -9.78 -13.60
N HIS A 159 -1.43 -9.40 -12.88
CA HIS A 159 -1.58 -8.86 -11.53
C HIS A 159 -1.47 -7.34 -11.51
N TYR A 160 -2.39 -6.69 -10.83
CA TYR A 160 -2.33 -5.27 -10.49
C TYR A 160 -2.36 -5.09 -8.97
N VAL A 161 -1.66 -4.07 -8.50
CA VAL A 161 -1.66 -3.70 -7.08
C VAL A 161 -2.44 -2.41 -6.93
N ILE A 162 -3.49 -2.42 -6.14
CA ILE A 162 -4.19 -1.20 -5.72
C ILE A 162 -3.51 -0.73 -4.45
N SER A 163 -2.72 0.34 -4.59
CA SER A 163 -1.99 0.90 -3.47
C SER A 163 -2.71 2.13 -2.92
N TYR A 164 -2.70 2.27 -1.61
CA TYR A 164 -3.32 3.40 -0.93
C TYR A 164 -2.40 4.04 0.11
N ASP A 165 -2.56 5.33 0.32
CA ASP A 165 -1.98 6.05 1.45
C ASP A 165 -3.08 6.69 2.29
N ALA A 166 -2.92 6.61 3.61
CA ALA A 166 -3.91 7.05 4.57
C ALA A 166 -3.21 7.74 5.74
N GLU A 167 -3.79 8.83 6.19
CA GLU A 167 -3.30 9.64 7.29
C GLU A 167 -4.45 9.86 8.28
N GLY A 168 -4.22 9.48 9.54
CA GLY A 168 -5.29 9.41 10.53
C GLY A 168 -6.48 8.57 10.03
N ASN A 169 -7.64 9.22 9.95
CA ASN A 169 -8.90 8.61 9.52
C ASN A 169 -9.29 9.00 8.09
N GLU A 170 -8.33 9.46 7.27
CA GLU A 170 -8.59 9.94 5.91
C GLU A 170 -7.77 9.17 4.88
N LEU A 171 -8.44 8.81 3.78
CA LEU A 171 -7.80 8.23 2.62
C LEU A 171 -7.25 9.35 1.73
N LYS A 172 -5.93 9.46 1.63
CA LYS A 172 -5.26 10.57 0.93
C LYS A 172 -5.01 10.29 -0.53
N ASP A 173 -4.61 9.06 -0.85
CA ASP A 173 -4.24 8.68 -2.21
C ASP A 173 -4.59 7.21 -2.46
N VAL A 174 -5.11 6.93 -3.65
CA VAL A 174 -5.30 5.58 -4.18
C VAL A 174 -4.89 5.55 -5.63
N GLN A 175 -4.11 4.53 -5.99
CA GLN A 175 -3.73 4.29 -7.37
C GLN A 175 -3.73 2.79 -7.67
N VAL A 176 -3.89 2.46 -8.94
CA VAL A 176 -3.66 1.12 -9.46
C VAL A 176 -2.31 1.09 -10.16
N GLU A 177 -1.49 0.11 -9.82
CA GLU A 177 -0.12 -0.06 -10.31
C GLU A 177 0.03 -1.40 -11.02
N PHE A 178 0.55 -1.35 -12.24
CA PHE A 178 1.04 -2.51 -12.96
C PHE A 178 2.55 -2.59 -12.77
N LEU A 179 3.01 -3.62 -12.06
CA LEU A 179 4.41 -3.80 -11.68
C LEU A 179 5.04 -4.96 -12.44
N ASP A 180 6.33 -4.86 -12.75
CA ASP A 180 7.10 -6.03 -13.19
C ASP A 180 7.46 -6.96 -12.01
N LYS A 181 8.10 -8.08 -12.31
CA LYS A 181 8.56 -9.07 -11.31
C LYS A 181 9.51 -8.47 -10.24
N ASP A 182 10.16 -7.36 -10.55
CA ASP A 182 11.15 -6.67 -9.71
C ASP A 182 10.54 -5.47 -8.96
N PHE A 183 9.20 -5.33 -8.98
CA PHE A 183 8.46 -4.23 -8.35
C PHE A 183 8.68 -2.86 -9.01
N ASN A 184 9.23 -2.80 -10.23
CA ASN A 184 9.28 -1.55 -10.97
C ASN A 184 7.91 -1.27 -11.61
N THR A 185 7.48 -0.02 -11.56
CA THR A 185 6.22 0.40 -12.16
C THR A 185 6.33 0.43 -13.68
N ILE A 186 5.51 -0.39 -14.35
CA ILE A 186 5.33 -0.38 -15.80
C ILE A 186 4.35 0.73 -16.18
N GLU A 187 3.21 0.78 -15.49
CA GLU A 187 2.14 1.76 -15.72
C GLU A 187 1.37 1.94 -14.40
N ALA A 188 0.90 3.16 -14.12
CA ALA A 188 0.10 3.46 -12.94
C ALA A 188 -0.96 4.50 -13.27
N ALA A 189 -2.10 4.41 -12.59
CA ALA A 189 -3.20 5.35 -12.76
C ALA A 189 -3.82 5.71 -11.41
N SER A 190 -4.08 7.01 -11.21
CA SER A 190 -4.75 7.51 -10.01
C SER A 190 -6.22 7.10 -10.01
N LEU A 191 -6.73 6.70 -8.85
CA LEU A 191 -8.12 6.39 -8.58
C LEU A 191 -8.76 7.42 -7.62
N ASN A 192 -8.08 8.55 -7.39
CA ASN A 192 -8.51 9.59 -6.45
C ASN A 192 -9.85 10.23 -6.82
N GLU A 193 -10.25 10.17 -8.09
CA GLU A 193 -11.58 10.60 -8.56
C GLU A 193 -12.74 9.84 -7.87
N TYR A 194 -12.46 8.66 -7.30
CA TYR A 194 -13.45 7.85 -6.59
C TYR A 194 -13.44 8.05 -5.07
N ILE A 195 -12.51 8.82 -4.52
CA ILE A 195 -12.50 9.16 -3.10
C ILE A 195 -13.65 10.16 -2.86
N LYS A 196 -14.57 9.82 -1.95
CA LYS A 196 -15.69 10.70 -1.66
C LYS A 196 -15.20 11.87 -0.80
N PRO A 197 -15.36 13.13 -1.22
CA PRO A 197 -15.07 14.26 -0.34
C PRO A 197 -16.09 14.28 0.80
N ASP A 198 -15.62 14.14 2.03
CA ASP A 198 -16.45 14.16 3.22
C ASP A 198 -16.45 15.56 3.86
N PHE A 199 -17.40 16.40 3.43
CA PHE A 199 -17.59 17.75 3.98
C PHE A 199 -18.15 17.75 5.42
N SER A 200 -18.63 16.61 5.92
CA SER A 200 -19.18 16.47 7.28
C SER A 200 -18.11 16.66 8.35
N ARG A 201 -16.87 16.24 8.05
CA ARG A 201 -15.74 16.27 8.98
C ARG A 201 -15.26 17.67 9.33
N LEU A 202 -15.62 18.67 8.52
CA LEU A 202 -15.39 20.08 8.86
C LEU A 202 -16.14 20.52 10.12
N THR A 203 -17.13 19.73 10.55
CA THR A 203 -17.94 20.00 11.74
C THR A 203 -17.70 19.00 12.88
N ASP A 204 -16.85 18.00 12.69
CA ASP A 204 -16.52 17.04 13.73
C ASP A 204 -15.51 17.64 14.72
N VAL A 205 -15.85 17.60 16.00
CA VAL A 205 -14.94 17.97 17.09
C VAL A 205 -14.00 16.79 17.30
N GLU A 206 -12.78 16.88 16.79
CA GLU A 206 -11.73 15.89 17.03
C GLU A 206 -11.55 15.68 18.54
N LEU A 207 -11.77 14.45 19.01
CA LEU A 207 -11.19 14.01 20.27
C LEU A 207 -9.72 13.74 19.98
N VAL A 208 -8.88 14.71 20.33
CA VAL A 208 -7.43 14.64 20.26
C VAL A 208 -6.96 13.57 21.23
N ASP A 209 -6.69 12.38 20.73
CA ASP A 209 -5.70 11.49 21.33
C ASP A 209 -4.48 11.51 20.40
N GLU A 210 -3.58 12.46 20.66
CA GLU A 210 -2.21 12.44 20.17
C GLU A 210 -1.57 11.11 20.61
N ILE A 211 -1.55 10.12 19.72
CA ILE A 211 -0.55 9.05 19.82
C ILE A 211 0.77 9.74 19.51
N PRO A 212 1.76 9.78 20.43
CA PRO A 212 3.05 10.35 20.10
C PRO A 212 3.62 9.57 18.92
N GLU A 213 3.88 10.28 17.82
CA GLU A 213 4.77 9.78 16.79
C GLU A 213 6.07 9.36 17.49
N ASN A 214 6.39 8.08 17.45
CA ASN A 214 7.76 7.65 17.69
C ASN A 214 8.57 8.14 16.48
N GLU A 215 8.97 9.41 16.53
CA GLU A 215 10.16 9.92 15.86
C GLU A 215 11.37 9.13 16.40
N THR A 216 11.63 7.95 15.86
CA THR A 216 13.02 7.53 15.73
C THR A 216 13.56 8.19 14.46
N ASP A 217 13.75 9.49 14.55
CA ASP A 217 14.51 10.28 13.60
C ASP A 217 15.98 9.96 13.85
N GLY A 218 16.41 8.81 13.33
CA GLY A 218 17.79 8.40 13.27
C GLY A 218 18.50 9.14 12.14
N GLU A 219 18.74 10.44 12.27
CA GLU A 219 19.77 11.15 11.52
C GLU A 219 20.08 12.50 12.17
N SER A 220 20.82 12.45 13.28
CA SER A 220 21.55 13.60 13.79
C SER A 220 22.61 14.02 12.75
N LYS A 221 22.22 14.86 11.79
CA LYS A 221 23.16 15.65 10.99
C LYS A 221 23.91 16.55 11.96
N GLY A 222 25.17 16.21 12.21
CA GLY A 222 26.07 16.96 13.08
C GLY A 222 26.15 18.42 12.64
N LEU A 223 25.39 19.28 13.32
CA LEU A 223 25.60 20.72 13.28
C LEU A 223 26.97 20.98 13.89
N VAL A 224 27.87 21.51 13.06
CA VAL A 224 29.22 21.92 13.45
C VAL A 224 29.10 22.89 14.62
N ALA A 225 29.58 22.47 15.79
CA ALA A 225 29.64 23.31 16.97
C ALA A 225 30.52 24.54 16.69
N ILE A 226 29.90 25.72 16.61
CA ILE A 226 30.61 26.99 16.54
C ILE A 226 31.25 27.22 17.91
N LYS A 227 32.59 27.13 17.98
CA LYS A 227 33.36 27.46 19.18
C LYS A 227 33.03 28.90 19.62
N SER A 228 32.71 29.06 20.90
CA SER A 228 32.54 30.34 21.59
C SER A 228 33.84 31.15 21.55
N GLY A 229 33.94 32.11 20.61
CA GLY A 229 35.13 32.97 20.52
C GLY A 229 35.20 33.99 19.38
N LEU A 230 34.33 33.94 18.36
CA LEU A 230 34.37 34.89 17.24
C LEU A 230 33.16 35.83 17.29
N ARG A 231 33.32 37.00 17.93
CA ARG A 231 32.40 38.13 17.78
C ARG A 231 32.85 38.95 16.55
N PRO A 232 32.06 39.06 15.47
CA PRO A 232 32.30 40.07 14.46
C PRO A 232 31.97 41.45 15.04
N LYS A 233 32.85 42.44 14.87
CA LYS A 233 32.56 43.83 15.26
C LYS A 233 31.44 44.37 14.36
N LEU A 234 30.30 44.69 14.96
CA LEU A 234 29.24 45.49 14.32
C LEU A 234 29.84 46.85 13.90
N ARG A 235 29.78 47.17 12.61
CA ARG A 235 30.06 48.52 12.11
C ARG A 235 28.88 49.41 12.46
N GLU A 236 29.13 50.46 13.22
CA GLU A 236 28.16 51.51 13.49
C GLU A 236 27.82 52.25 12.18
N ILE A 237 26.54 52.24 11.81
CA ILE A 237 26.01 53.09 10.74
C ILE A 237 25.60 54.41 11.40
N GLN A 238 26.30 55.49 11.04
CA GLN A 238 25.97 56.86 11.43
C GLN A 238 24.57 57.23 10.91
N LYS A 239 23.69 57.68 11.82
CA LYS A 239 22.46 58.39 11.45
C LYS A 239 22.84 59.80 10.99
N GLN A 240 22.56 60.13 9.72
CA GLN A 240 22.47 61.51 9.27
C GLN A 240 21.15 62.11 9.74
N ALA A 241 21.23 63.30 10.32
CA ALA A 241 20.17 64.30 10.39
C ALA A 241 20.56 65.46 9.47
#